data_AF-A0A3C0I592-F1
#
_entry.id   AF-A0A3C0I592-F1
#
_cell.length_a   1.000
_cell.length_b   1.000
_cell.length_c   1.000
_cell.angle_alpha   90.00
_cell.angle_beta   90.00
_cell.angle_gamma   90.00
#
_symmetry.space_group_name_H-M   'P 1'
#
loop_
_entity.id
_entity.type
_entity.pdbx_description
1 polymer ?
#
loop_
_entity_poly.entity_id
_entity_poly.type
_entity_poly.pdbx_seq_one_letter_code
_entity_poly.pdbx_strand_id
1 'polypeptide(L)'
;MYLKRGLLLALSGAFLLLSSTSALAKQTPEQIAAEKADINNECIGCHVTLHPGIVKQYLDSPMANTQEKVDKVVCADCHGDEHQTREDYQKATLPTAETCGECHEKQLKQLRKGKHNLSWFGMKSQVAWHGQPGAIT
;
A
#
# COMPACT_ATOMS: atom_id res chain seq x y z
N MET A 1 50.02 23.96 61.71
CA MET A 1 50.89 24.80 60.86
C MET A 1 50.06 25.30 59.68
N TYR A 2 50.01 26.63 59.49
CA TYR A 2 49.98 27.41 58.22
C TYR A 2 49.87 26.60 56.89
N LEU A 3 49.21 26.98 55.78
CA LEU A 3 48.44 28.14 55.31
C LEU A 3 48.16 27.87 53.79
N LYS A 4 47.17 28.56 53.17
CA LYS A 4 47.01 28.88 51.71
C LYS A 4 46.56 27.77 50.74
N ARG A 5 45.38 27.89 50.10
CA ARG A 5 45.00 28.70 48.89
C ARG A 5 45.51 28.12 47.56
N GLY A 6 44.59 27.80 46.64
CA GLY A 6 44.90 27.43 45.26
C GLY A 6 43.67 27.14 44.40
N LEU A 7 42.92 28.20 44.06
CA LEU A 7 41.97 28.29 42.94
C LEU A 7 42.71 28.04 41.61
N LEU A 8 42.16 27.27 40.66
CA LEU A 8 42.28 27.47 39.19
C LEU A 8 41.36 26.48 38.41
N LEU A 9 40.41 27.06 37.66
CA LEU A 9 39.96 26.77 36.27
C LEU A 9 39.78 25.31 35.77
N ALA A 10 38.77 24.89 35.00
CA ALA A 10 37.74 25.58 34.20
C ALA A 10 36.55 24.63 33.92
N LEU A 11 35.32 25.15 34.04
CA LEU A 11 34.12 24.66 33.34
C LEU A 11 34.01 25.42 32.02
N SER A 12 33.91 24.69 30.90
CA SER A 12 33.28 25.04 29.60
C SER A 12 33.85 24.03 28.60
N GLY A 13 33.09 23.24 27.85
CA GLY A 13 31.73 23.37 27.41
C GLY A 13 31.70 22.81 25.99
N ALA A 14 30.66 22.03 25.67
CA ALA A 14 30.28 21.61 24.33
C ALA A 14 31.25 20.65 23.60
N PHE A 15 31.23 19.39 24.03
CA PHE A 15 31.53 18.28 23.14
C PHE A 15 30.42 18.20 22.08
N LEU A 16 30.75 18.72 20.90
CA LEU A 16 30.50 18.14 19.58
C LEU A 16 29.20 17.33 19.37
N LEU A 17 28.41 17.84 18.41
CA LEU A 17 27.72 17.06 17.36
C LEU A 17 26.55 16.17 17.80
N LEU A 18 25.34 16.74 17.87
CA LEU A 18 24.14 16.02 17.44
C LEU A 18 23.81 16.44 16.01
N SER A 19 24.53 15.86 15.07
CA SER A 19 24.15 15.78 13.67
C SER A 19 22.84 14.98 13.57
N SER A 20 21.79 15.65 13.12
CA SER A 20 20.53 15.05 12.69
C SER A 20 20.79 14.15 11.48
N THR A 21 21.11 12.88 11.72
CA THR A 21 21.07 11.88 10.66
C THR A 21 19.63 11.39 10.54
N SER A 22 18.92 11.92 9.56
CA SER A 22 17.80 11.22 8.94
C SER A 22 18.35 9.96 8.28
N ALA A 23 18.51 8.91 9.07
CA ALA A 23 18.76 7.58 8.55
C ALA A 23 17.44 7.09 7.94
N LEU A 24 17.44 6.93 6.62
CA LEU A 24 16.53 6.09 5.87
C LEU A 24 16.70 4.65 6.37
N ALA A 25 16.19 4.34 7.56
CA ALA A 25 16.09 2.99 8.05
C ALA A 25 15.03 2.29 7.21
N LYS A 26 15.45 1.29 6.40
CA LYS A 26 14.50 0.39 5.72
C LYS A 26 13.57 -0.19 6.78
N GLN A 27 12.28 0.12 6.68
CA GLN A 27 11.26 -0.40 7.59
C GLN A 27 11.29 -1.94 7.56
N THR A 28 11.13 -2.56 8.73
CA THR A 28 11.06 -4.02 8.83
C THR A 28 9.72 -4.52 8.25
N PRO A 29 9.64 -5.80 7.82
CA PRO A 29 8.39 -6.37 7.33
C PRO A 29 7.23 -6.23 8.33
N GLU A 30 7.53 -6.25 9.63
CA GLU A 30 6.54 -6.11 10.68
C GLU A 30 6.08 -4.65 10.86
N GLN A 31 6.96 -3.67 10.67
CA GLN A 31 6.57 -2.25 10.65
C GLN A 31 5.69 -1.94 9.45
N ILE A 32 6.01 -2.49 8.27
CA ILE A 32 5.18 -2.33 7.06
C ILE A 32 3.81 -2.98 7.27
N ALA A 33 3.75 -4.19 7.83
CA ALA A 33 2.48 -4.85 8.10
C ALA A 33 1.61 -4.08 9.10
N ALA A 34 2.21 -3.44 10.11
CA ALA A 34 1.49 -2.59 11.05
C ALA A 34 0.92 -1.34 10.37
N GLU A 35 1.72 -0.64 9.55
CA GLU A 35 1.29 0.52 8.77
C GLU A 35 0.15 0.16 7.81
N LYS A 36 0.30 -0.93 7.04
CA LYS A 36 -0.75 -1.44 6.15
C LYS A 36 -2.05 -1.77 6.89
N ALA A 37 -1.93 -2.37 8.08
CA ALA A 37 -3.10 -2.67 8.89
C ALA A 37 -3.83 -1.40 9.36
N ASP A 38 -3.09 -0.34 9.68
CA ASP A 38 -3.67 0.95 10.06
C ASP A 38 -4.42 1.58 8.88
N ILE A 39 -3.77 1.71 7.72
CA ILE A 39 -4.39 2.21 6.48
C ILE A 39 -5.65 1.40 6.14
N ASN A 40 -5.59 0.07 6.29
CA ASN A 40 -6.75 -0.79 6.05
C ASN A 40 -7.92 -0.50 7.01
N ASN A 41 -7.62 -0.22 8.27
CA ASN A 41 -8.64 0.13 9.25
C ASN A 41 -9.29 1.47 8.91
N GLU A 42 -8.54 2.43 8.39
CA GLU A 42 -9.09 3.70 7.88
C GLU A 42 -10.05 3.47 6.71
N CYS A 43 -9.66 2.64 5.73
CA CYS A 43 -10.52 2.26 4.62
C CYS A 43 -11.82 1.60 5.11
N ILE A 44 -11.70 0.57 5.97
CA ILE A 44 -12.84 -0.18 6.51
C ILE A 44 -13.74 0.71 7.36
N GLY A 45 -13.18 1.62 8.16
CA GLY A 45 -13.92 2.48 9.08
C GLY A 45 -15.01 3.29 8.39
N CYS A 46 -14.74 3.79 7.19
CA CYS A 46 -15.74 4.48 6.37
C CYS A 46 -16.54 3.50 5.48
N HIS A 47 -15.86 2.58 4.79
CA HIS A 47 -16.49 1.70 3.80
C HIS A 47 -17.45 0.68 4.39
N VAL A 48 -17.32 0.32 5.67
CA VAL A 48 -18.28 -0.57 6.33
C VAL A 48 -19.69 0.04 6.37
N THR A 49 -19.80 1.36 6.41
CA THR A 49 -21.07 2.08 6.42
C THR A 49 -21.61 2.28 5.00
N LEU A 50 -20.75 2.66 4.06
CA LEU A 50 -21.15 2.97 2.69
C LEU A 50 -21.36 1.73 1.83
N HIS A 51 -20.55 0.68 2.03
CA HIS A 51 -20.50 -0.52 1.22
C HIS A 51 -20.33 -1.79 2.08
N PRO A 52 -21.24 -2.06 3.04
CA PRO A 52 -21.10 -3.14 4.02
C PRO A 52 -20.90 -4.52 3.39
N GLY A 53 -21.57 -4.78 2.24
CA GLY A 53 -21.44 -6.05 1.54
C GLY A 53 -20.03 -6.32 1.01
N ILE A 54 -19.36 -5.29 0.48
CA ILE A 54 -18.00 -5.41 -0.07
C ILE A 54 -17.02 -5.67 1.07
N VAL A 55 -17.11 -4.88 2.15
CA VAL A 55 -16.25 -5.06 3.33
C VAL A 55 -16.43 -6.45 3.93
N LYS A 56 -17.67 -6.91 4.08
CA LYS A 56 -17.95 -8.26 4.57
C LYS A 56 -17.31 -9.33 3.67
N GLN A 57 -17.51 -9.23 2.35
CA GLN A 57 -16.94 -10.20 1.42
C GLN A 57 -15.41 -10.24 1.48
N TYR A 58 -14.76 -9.08 1.60
CA TYR A 58 -13.31 -9.00 1.81
C TYR A 58 -12.89 -9.67 3.12
N LEU A 59 -13.55 -9.33 4.24
CA LEU A 59 -13.25 -9.88 5.56
C LEU A 59 -13.49 -11.40 5.66
N ASP A 60 -14.34 -11.97 4.81
CA ASP A 60 -14.55 -13.42 4.72
C ASP A 60 -13.57 -14.11 3.75
N SER A 61 -12.77 -13.34 3.01
CA SER A 61 -11.90 -13.86 1.95
C SER A 61 -10.57 -14.39 2.49
N PRO A 62 -9.89 -15.29 1.75
CA PRO A 62 -8.53 -15.72 2.08
C PRO A 62 -7.50 -14.58 2.05
N MET A 63 -7.75 -13.51 1.30
CA MET A 63 -6.84 -12.36 1.18
C MET A 63 -6.76 -11.56 2.50
N ALA A 64 -7.86 -11.47 3.24
CA ALA A 64 -7.89 -10.85 4.57
C ALA A 64 -7.47 -11.81 5.69
N ASN A 65 -7.65 -13.12 5.47
CA ASN A 65 -7.46 -14.19 6.47
C ASN A 65 -6.30 -15.12 6.11
N THR A 66 -5.13 -14.54 5.89
CA THR A 66 -3.88 -15.30 5.76
C THR A 66 -3.40 -15.79 7.12
N GLN A 67 -2.52 -16.80 7.10
CA GLN A 67 -1.91 -17.34 8.32
C GLN A 67 -1.00 -16.30 8.99
N GLU A 68 -0.17 -15.63 8.19
CA GLU A 68 0.75 -14.60 8.67
C GLU A 68 0.20 -13.20 8.40
N LYS A 69 0.40 -12.28 9.35
CA LYS A 69 -0.08 -10.89 9.22
C LYS A 69 0.57 -10.15 8.05
N VAL A 70 1.84 -10.44 7.78
CA VAL A 70 2.61 -9.81 6.69
C VAL A 70 2.08 -10.18 5.30
N ASP A 71 1.36 -11.29 5.19
CA ASP A 71 0.80 -11.79 3.93
C ASP A 71 -0.62 -11.27 3.66
N LYS A 72 -1.23 -10.58 4.64
CA LYS A 72 -2.58 -10.02 4.47
C LYS A 72 -2.57 -8.96 3.39
N VAL A 73 -3.49 -9.10 2.44
CA VAL A 73 -3.73 -8.10 1.41
C VAL A 73 -4.79 -7.14 1.95
N VAL A 74 -4.49 -5.84 1.94
CA VAL A 74 -5.38 -4.78 2.42
C VAL A 74 -6.05 -4.03 1.27
N CYS A 75 -7.04 -3.18 1.55
CA CYS A 75 -7.76 -2.42 0.52
C CYS A 75 -6.80 -1.63 -0.40
N ALA A 76 -5.83 -0.93 0.20
CA ALA A 76 -4.87 -0.11 -0.51
C ALA A 76 -3.87 -0.91 -1.36
N ASP A 77 -3.64 -2.19 -1.08
CA ASP A 77 -2.75 -3.03 -1.91
C ASP A 77 -3.30 -3.21 -3.33
N CYS A 78 -4.62 -3.09 -3.52
CA CYS A 78 -5.27 -3.19 -4.83
C CYS A 78 -5.76 -1.83 -5.36
N HIS A 79 -6.22 -0.96 -4.45
CA HIS A 79 -6.87 0.31 -4.81
C HIS A 79 -5.98 1.55 -4.65
N GLY A 80 -4.77 1.40 -4.09
CA GLY A 80 -3.94 2.53 -3.68
C GLY A 80 -4.47 3.22 -2.43
N ASP A 81 -3.73 4.22 -1.96
CA ASP A 81 -3.95 4.99 -0.73
C ASP A 81 -4.21 6.49 -0.99
N GLU A 82 -4.26 6.92 -2.26
CA GLU A 82 -4.45 8.34 -2.60
C GLU A 82 -5.87 8.86 -2.35
N HIS A 83 -6.87 7.96 -2.25
CA HIS A 83 -8.24 8.30 -1.90
C HIS A 83 -8.45 8.27 -0.40
N GLN A 84 -8.93 9.38 0.15
CA GLN A 84 -9.07 9.59 1.59
C GLN A 84 -10.41 10.22 1.98
N THR A 85 -11.14 10.81 1.03
CA THR A 85 -12.37 11.59 1.27
C THR A 85 -13.42 11.27 0.23
N ARG A 86 -14.70 11.52 0.53
CA ARG A 86 -15.80 11.21 -0.40
C ARG A 86 -15.64 11.91 -1.76
N GLU A 87 -15.01 13.07 -1.76
CA GLU A 87 -14.85 13.94 -2.92
C GLU A 87 -13.71 13.49 -3.84
N ASP A 88 -12.75 12.69 -3.35
CA ASP A 88 -11.58 12.26 -4.13
C ASP A 88 -11.59 10.77 -4.51
N TYR A 89 -12.79 10.17 -4.57
CA TYR A 89 -13.01 8.78 -4.99
C TYR A 89 -12.33 8.41 -6.32
N GLN A 90 -12.11 9.38 -7.21
CA GLN A 90 -11.45 9.18 -8.50
C GLN A 90 -9.96 8.88 -8.40
N LYS A 91 -9.34 9.15 -7.25
CA LYS A 91 -7.93 8.81 -6.99
C LYS A 91 -7.73 7.34 -6.63
N ALA A 92 -8.81 6.63 -6.30
CA ALA A 92 -8.72 5.19 -6.12
C ALA A 92 -8.41 4.52 -7.46
N THR A 93 -7.44 3.60 -7.44
CA THR A 93 -7.10 2.78 -8.59
C THR A 93 -8.08 1.62 -8.71
N LEU A 94 -8.46 1.29 -9.94
CA LEU A 94 -9.20 0.06 -10.22
C LEU A 94 -8.20 -1.06 -10.51
N PRO A 95 -8.15 -2.14 -9.70
CA PRO A 95 -7.21 -3.22 -9.89
C PRO A 95 -7.47 -3.92 -11.24
N THR A 96 -6.39 -4.19 -11.97
CA THR A 96 -6.43 -4.97 -13.22
C THR A 96 -5.81 -6.35 -13.00
N ALA A 97 -5.76 -7.16 -14.07
CA ALA A 97 -5.05 -8.44 -14.01
C ALA A 97 -3.56 -8.27 -13.66
N GLU A 98 -2.96 -7.13 -14.03
CA GLU A 98 -1.60 -6.76 -13.71
C GLU A 98 -1.40 -6.59 -12.19
N THR A 99 -2.32 -5.89 -11.51
CA THR A 99 -2.30 -5.72 -10.04
C THR A 99 -2.29 -7.08 -9.35
N CYS A 100 -3.14 -8.01 -9.79
CA CYS A 100 -3.14 -9.38 -9.25
C CYS A 100 -1.82 -10.12 -9.52
N GLY A 101 -1.16 -9.81 -10.64
CA GLY A 101 0.07 -10.45 -11.08
C GLY A 101 1.31 -10.11 -10.26
N GLU A 102 1.27 -9.05 -9.46
CA GLU A 102 2.34 -8.69 -8.53
C GLU A 102 2.57 -9.80 -7.50
N CYS A 103 1.50 -10.47 -7.06
CA CYS A 103 1.57 -11.64 -6.18
C CYS A 103 1.31 -12.96 -6.91
N HIS A 104 0.50 -12.96 -7.98
CA HIS A 104 0.05 -14.15 -8.69
C HIS A 104 0.58 -14.23 -10.13
N GLU A 105 1.89 -14.04 -10.30
CA GLU A 105 2.54 -13.97 -11.62
C GLU A 105 2.26 -15.21 -12.50
N LYS A 106 2.23 -16.41 -11.89
CA LYS A 106 1.95 -17.66 -12.61
C LYS A 106 0.53 -17.67 -13.18
N GLN A 107 -0.46 -17.30 -12.38
CA GLN A 107 -1.86 -17.24 -12.78
C GLN A 107 -2.07 -16.15 -13.83
N LEU A 108 -1.41 -15.00 -13.70
CA LEU A 108 -1.44 -13.96 -14.73
C LEU A 108 -0.89 -14.47 -16.07
N LYS A 109 0.24 -15.19 -16.06
CA LYS A 109 0.80 -15.82 -17.27
C LYS A 109 -0.17 -16.81 -17.90
N GLN A 110 -0.89 -17.58 -17.09
CA GLN A 110 -1.92 -18.51 -17.57
C GLN A 110 -3.13 -17.79 -18.16
N LEU A 111 -3.64 -16.76 -17.48
CA LEU A 111 -4.74 -15.92 -17.96
C LEU A 111 -4.39 -15.30 -19.32
N ARG A 112 -3.20 -14.71 -19.44
CA ARG A 112 -2.73 -14.06 -20.68
C ARG A 112 -2.68 -15.02 -21.87
N LYS A 113 -2.30 -16.28 -21.63
CA LYS A 113 -2.29 -17.37 -22.62
C LYS A 113 -3.67 -17.99 -22.85
N GLY A 114 -4.65 -17.67 -22.02
CA GLY A 114 -5.99 -18.23 -22.04
C GLY A 114 -6.82 -17.68 -23.20
N LYS A 115 -7.73 -18.53 -23.71
CA LYS A 115 -8.62 -18.18 -24.82
C LYS A 115 -9.47 -16.95 -24.50
N HIS A 116 -10.03 -16.81 -23.30
CA HIS A 116 -10.84 -15.64 -22.95
C HIS A 116 -10.07 -14.32 -23.08
N ASN A 117 -8.82 -14.26 -22.61
CA ASN A 117 -7.99 -13.06 -22.74
C ASN A 117 -7.61 -12.78 -24.22
N LEU A 118 -7.21 -13.82 -24.96
CA LEU A 118 -6.85 -13.69 -26.37
C LEU A 118 -8.05 -13.35 -27.25
N SER A 119 -9.23 -13.89 -26.95
CA SER A 119 -10.47 -13.57 -27.64
C SER A 119 -10.91 -12.14 -27.39
N TRP A 120 -10.76 -11.62 -26.16
CA TRP A 120 -10.99 -10.20 -25.89
C TRP A 120 -10.04 -9.30 -26.70
N PHE A 121 -8.75 -9.64 -26.75
CA PHE A 121 -7.79 -8.96 -27.61
C PHE A 121 -8.18 -9.03 -29.09
N GLY A 122 -8.54 -10.22 -29.58
CA GLY A 122 -8.98 -10.44 -30.96
C GLY A 122 -10.24 -9.64 -31.29
N MET A 123 -11.21 -9.59 -30.38
CA MET A 123 -12.42 -8.78 -30.51
C MET A 123 -12.08 -7.30 -30.64
N LYS A 124 -11.24 -6.76 -29.74
CA LYS A 124 -10.79 -5.37 -29.80
C LYS A 124 -10.00 -5.02 -31.06
N SER A 125 -9.31 -6.00 -31.66
CA SER A 125 -8.56 -5.81 -32.91
C SER A 125 -9.42 -5.82 -34.18
N GLN A 126 -10.70 -6.13 -34.10
CA GLN A 126 -11.58 -6.11 -35.27
C GLN A 126 -11.92 -4.67 -35.66
N VAL A 127 -11.95 -4.37 -36.97
CA VAL A 127 -12.27 -3.03 -37.49
C VAL A 127 -13.60 -2.50 -36.98
N ALA A 128 -14.61 -3.37 -36.81
CA ALA A 128 -15.92 -3.01 -36.27
C ALA A 128 -15.89 -2.44 -34.84
N TRP A 129 -14.84 -2.72 -34.07
CA TRP A 129 -14.64 -2.20 -32.70
C TRP A 129 -13.86 -0.89 -32.66
N HIS A 130 -13.15 -0.55 -33.73
CA HIS A 130 -12.43 0.71 -33.84
C HIS A 130 -13.42 1.83 -34.23
N GLY A 131 -13.83 2.64 -33.25
CA GLY A 131 -14.78 3.74 -33.45
C GLY A 131 -16.17 3.52 -32.84
N GLN A 132 -16.37 2.44 -32.07
CA GLN A 132 -17.52 2.33 -31.19
C GLN A 132 -17.41 3.36 -30.04
N PRO A 133 -18.53 3.93 -29.53
CA PRO A 133 -18.49 4.82 -28.37
C PRO A 133 -17.85 4.14 -27.16
N GLY A 134 -17.08 4.89 -26.37
CA GLY A 134 -16.38 4.35 -25.19
C GLY A 134 -17.30 3.67 -24.15
N ALA A 135 -18.61 3.89 -24.22
CA ALA A 135 -19.59 3.23 -23.38
C ALA A 135 -19.77 1.71 -23.66
N ILE A 136 -19.27 1.20 -24.80
CA ILE A 136 -19.43 -0.21 -25.22
C ILE A 136 -18.11 -0.91 -25.56
N THR A 137 -16.95 -0.30 -25.28
CA THR A 137 -15.59 -0.83 -25.59
C THR A 137 -14.68 -0.87 -24.38
#